data_AF-A0A2M6Y1M4-F1
#
_entry.id   AF-A0A2M6Y1M4-F1
#
_cell.length_a   1.000
_cell.length_b   1.000
_cell.length_c   1.000
_cell.angle_alpha   90.00
_cell.angle_beta   90.00
_cell.angle_gamma   90.00
#
_symmetry.space_group_name_H-M   'P 1'
#
loop_
_entity.id
_entity.type
_entity.pdbx_description
1 polymer ?
#
loop_
_entity_poly.entity_id
_entity_poly.type
_entity_poly.pdbx_seq_one_letter_code
_entity_poly.pdbx_strand_id
1 'polypeptide(L)'
;MKLERIVFSFSLFCAVLSAQEIIVSKMAGSAYLAKSGTEWQKITEGMLIEEETSITTNDSSYVILNFSDGHTIEISANSIFTVKTNSISNIDLDVWLGEIYARVKKLPPSEKFNVRTPAAVCAVRGTKFRVAVGSDKKTDVYVDEGIVGVMDSSGVGEEVFVREGEMSSVPPGQKASEPVKKAYVPKTEEKSEEAEKEKKEEKIKAGAPKEPEVGGQAIESFPEEAEEKPTERKAAAAGGVNMNGSIGAVALTRDGVTKVYYEFSMFPELTFGKLGVGLELVIHFDENNEILKDEWYLNQYPSKIDYLRWGQKHQDPFYFLIGRFRKPVTIGHGMIVDNYTNMAQYPNVRKIGLEFDLDRGRWGMEGVTGDIVHPKFG
;
A
#
# COMPACT_ATOMS: atom_id res chain seq x y z
N MET A 1 -28.19 -18.86 62.53
CA MET A 1 -27.78 -17.98 61.41
C MET A 1 -26.91 -18.78 60.47
N LYS A 2 -27.46 -19.22 59.32
CA LYS A 2 -26.71 -19.91 58.27
C LYS A 2 -26.17 -18.84 57.32
N LEU A 3 -24.86 -18.85 57.09
CA LEU A 3 -24.18 -17.94 56.16
C LEU A 3 -23.99 -18.71 54.85
N GLU A 4 -24.77 -18.37 53.83
CA GLU A 4 -24.62 -18.95 52.49
C GLU A 4 -23.45 -18.30 51.76
N ARG A 5 -22.55 -19.12 51.23
CA ARG A 5 -21.41 -18.69 50.40
C ARG A 5 -21.91 -18.51 48.96
N ILE A 6 -21.93 -17.27 48.49
CA ILE A 6 -22.17 -16.93 47.09
C ILE A 6 -20.85 -17.09 46.33
N VAL A 7 -20.80 -18.02 45.38
CA VAL A 7 -19.70 -18.19 44.42
C VAL A 7 -20.10 -17.47 43.13
N PHE A 8 -19.41 -16.38 42.79
CA PHE A 8 -19.54 -15.74 41.49
C PHE A 8 -18.63 -16.43 40.49
N SER A 9 -19.22 -17.15 39.53
CA SER A 9 -18.53 -17.68 38.35
C SER A 9 -18.51 -16.60 37.27
N PHE A 10 -17.35 -16.01 37.01
CA PHE A 10 -17.16 -15.04 35.94
C PHE A 10 -16.90 -15.81 34.63
N SER A 11 -17.93 -15.98 33.81
CA SER A 11 -17.80 -16.57 32.49
C SER A 11 -17.21 -15.52 31.54
N LEU A 12 -15.91 -15.66 31.23
CA LEU A 12 -15.22 -14.85 30.23
C LEU A 12 -15.80 -15.16 28.85
N PHE A 13 -16.68 -14.31 28.35
CA PHE A 13 -17.17 -14.38 26.97
C PHE A 13 -16.07 -13.82 26.07
N CYS A 14 -15.17 -14.70 25.62
CA CYS A 14 -14.17 -14.37 24.62
C CYS A 14 -14.91 -14.24 23.27
N ALA A 15 -15.22 -13.01 22.86
CA ALA A 15 -15.65 -12.75 21.50
C ALA A 15 -14.49 -13.11 20.57
N VAL A 16 -14.57 -14.26 19.93
CA VAL A 16 -13.63 -14.63 18.86
C VAL A 16 -13.91 -13.67 17.72
N LEU A 17 -13.06 -12.65 17.58
CA LEU A 17 -13.01 -11.82 16.40
C LEU A 17 -12.51 -12.74 15.29
N SER A 18 -13.43 -13.31 14.50
CA SER A 18 -13.05 -14.17 13.38
C SER A 18 -12.42 -13.27 12.32
N ALA A 19 -11.09 -13.15 12.36
CA ALA A 19 -10.34 -12.61 11.25
C ALA A 19 -10.39 -13.63 10.12
N GLN A 20 -10.63 -13.16 8.91
CA GLN A 20 -10.54 -14.00 7.73
C GLN A 20 -9.09 -14.41 7.54
N GLU A 21 -8.80 -15.70 7.55
CA GLU A 21 -7.43 -16.17 7.35
C GLU A 21 -7.08 -16.20 5.86
N ILE A 22 -5.87 -15.75 5.54
CA ILE A 22 -5.24 -15.89 4.22
C ILE A 22 -3.99 -16.73 4.40
N ILE A 23 -3.85 -17.77 3.61
CA ILE A 23 -2.69 -18.67 3.65
C ILE A 23 -2.01 -18.77 2.30
N VAL A 24 -0.68 -18.82 2.31
CA VAL A 24 0.14 -19.14 1.14
C VAL A 24 -0.03 -20.63 0.85
N SER A 25 -0.84 -20.95 -0.15
CA SER A 25 -1.16 -22.34 -0.49
C SER A 25 -0.12 -23.00 -1.38
N LYS A 26 0.51 -22.22 -2.27
CA LYS A 26 1.52 -22.70 -3.20
C LYS A 26 2.42 -21.55 -3.63
N MET A 27 3.69 -21.85 -3.91
CA MET A 27 4.57 -20.88 -4.56
C MET A 27 5.66 -21.55 -5.41
N ALA A 28 6.24 -20.78 -6.33
CA ALA A 28 7.49 -21.14 -7.00
C ALA A 28 8.38 -19.92 -7.15
N GLY A 29 9.69 -20.14 -7.28
CA GLY A 29 10.68 -19.07 -7.39
C GLY A 29 10.91 -18.34 -6.07
N SER A 30 11.27 -17.06 -6.16
CA SER A 30 11.53 -16.20 -5.00
C SER A 30 10.45 -15.13 -4.85
N ALA A 31 9.80 -15.13 -3.69
CA ALA A 31 8.83 -14.12 -3.28
C ALA A 31 9.07 -13.73 -1.82
N TYR A 32 8.72 -12.50 -1.48
CA TYR A 32 8.93 -11.93 -0.15
C TYR A 32 7.67 -11.22 0.31
N LEU A 33 7.44 -11.21 1.62
CA LEU A 33 6.40 -10.44 2.27
C LEU A 33 6.99 -9.47 3.28
N ALA A 34 6.32 -8.36 3.51
CA ALA A 34 6.62 -7.44 4.60
C ALA A 34 5.32 -6.80 5.08
N LYS A 35 5.14 -6.75 6.39
CA LYS A 35 4.15 -5.88 7.00
C LYS A 35 4.74 -4.47 7.12
N SER A 36 3.90 -3.44 7.09
CA SER A 36 4.37 -2.05 7.20
C SER A 36 5.36 -1.86 8.37
N GLY A 37 6.56 -1.35 8.07
CA GLY A 37 7.62 -1.12 9.06
C GLY A 37 8.44 -2.35 9.48
N THR A 38 8.24 -3.51 8.83
CA THR A 38 9.03 -4.73 9.08
C THR A 38 9.99 -5.02 7.92
N GLU A 39 11.01 -5.83 8.19
CA GLU A 39 11.92 -6.31 7.14
C GLU A 39 11.22 -7.31 6.22
N TRP A 40 11.66 -7.35 4.95
CA TRP A 40 11.18 -8.32 3.99
C TRP A 40 11.60 -9.74 4.37
N GLN A 41 10.61 -10.60 4.53
CA GLN A 41 10.78 -12.01 4.86
C GLN A 41 10.46 -12.86 3.64
N LYS A 42 11.25 -13.91 3.40
CA LYS A 42 11.00 -14.84 2.31
C LYS A 42 9.68 -15.60 2.57
N ILE A 43 8.84 -15.68 1.54
CA ILE A 43 7.58 -16.43 1.61
C ILE A 43 7.89 -17.93 1.58
N THR A 44 7.11 -18.69 2.35
CA THR A 44 7.06 -20.15 2.31
C THR A 44 5.61 -20.62 2.30
N GLU A 45 5.35 -21.81 1.77
CA GLU A 45 4.02 -22.41 1.80
C GLU A 45 3.55 -22.64 3.24
N GLY A 46 2.27 -22.38 3.50
CA GLY A 46 1.66 -22.45 4.82
C GLY A 46 1.74 -21.16 5.65
N MET A 47 2.47 -20.13 5.20
CA MET A 47 2.52 -18.84 5.91
C MET A 47 1.15 -18.15 5.90
N LEU A 48 0.77 -17.58 7.04
CA LEU A 48 -0.39 -16.73 7.17
C LEU A 48 -0.06 -15.31 6.71
N ILE A 49 -0.99 -14.70 5.98
CA ILE A 49 -0.92 -13.33 5.52
C ILE A 49 -1.96 -12.50 6.28
N GLU A 50 -1.50 -11.44 6.93
CA GLU A 50 -2.37 -10.51 7.65
C GLU A 50 -2.66 -9.27 6.78
N GLU A 51 -3.63 -8.46 7.22
CA GLU A 51 -3.83 -7.11 6.68
C GLU A 51 -2.54 -6.27 6.75
N GLU A 52 -2.46 -5.29 5.84
CA GLU A 52 -1.31 -4.40 5.64
C GLU A 52 -0.01 -5.13 5.29
N THR A 53 -0.11 -6.35 4.75
CA THR A 53 1.02 -7.14 4.26
C THR A 53 1.20 -6.93 2.76
N SER A 54 2.39 -6.50 2.37
CA SER A 54 2.82 -6.43 0.98
C SER A 54 3.59 -7.68 0.60
N ILE A 55 3.37 -8.15 -0.63
CA ILE A 55 4.00 -9.30 -1.25
C ILE A 55 4.66 -8.84 -2.55
N THR A 56 5.91 -9.25 -2.75
CA THR A 56 6.63 -9.05 -4.00
C THR A 56 7.09 -10.38 -4.58
N THR A 57 6.95 -10.55 -5.88
CA THR A 57 7.35 -11.73 -6.65
C THR A 57 8.40 -11.32 -7.70
N ASN A 58 9.52 -12.04 -7.76
CA ASN A 58 10.56 -11.78 -8.76
C ASN A 58 10.28 -12.51 -10.09
N ASP A 59 11.24 -12.46 -11.01
CA ASP A 59 11.20 -13.23 -12.26
C ASP A 59 10.93 -14.72 -12.04
N SER A 60 10.13 -15.30 -12.95
CA SER A 60 9.78 -16.73 -12.94
C SER A 60 9.24 -17.24 -11.60
N SER A 61 8.60 -16.38 -10.82
CA SER A 61 7.99 -16.74 -9.53
C SER A 61 6.48 -16.51 -9.53
N TYR A 62 5.77 -17.22 -8.66
CA TYR A 62 4.36 -16.97 -8.41
C TYR A 62 4.01 -17.36 -6.97
N VAL A 63 2.94 -16.76 -6.45
CA VAL A 63 2.41 -17.05 -5.11
C VAL A 63 0.89 -17.21 -5.23
N ILE A 64 0.34 -18.29 -4.67
CA ILE A 64 -1.11 -18.53 -4.62
C ILE A 64 -1.59 -18.37 -3.18
N LEU A 65 -2.42 -17.37 -2.96
CA LEU A 65 -3.11 -17.12 -1.71
C LEU A 65 -4.49 -17.78 -1.73
N ASN A 66 -4.82 -18.50 -0.67
CA ASN A 66 -6.18 -18.98 -0.41
C ASN A 66 -6.75 -18.26 0.80
N PHE A 67 -7.93 -17.71 0.63
CA PHE A 67 -8.71 -17.06 1.68
C PHE A 67 -9.67 -18.10 2.27
N SER A 68 -9.95 -17.99 3.57
CA SER A 68 -10.82 -18.93 4.30
C SER A 68 -12.29 -18.93 3.81
N ASP A 69 -12.73 -17.90 3.11
CA ASP A 69 -14.04 -17.81 2.43
C ASP A 69 -14.07 -18.51 1.05
N GLY A 70 -12.93 -19.08 0.64
CA GLY A 70 -12.78 -19.80 -0.62
C GLY A 70 -12.42 -18.93 -1.83
N HIS A 71 -12.03 -17.66 -1.63
CA HIS A 71 -11.35 -16.89 -2.66
C HIS A 71 -9.92 -17.39 -2.89
N THR A 72 -9.45 -17.32 -4.13
CA THR A 72 -8.07 -17.66 -4.49
C THR A 72 -7.47 -16.54 -5.31
N ILE A 73 -6.23 -16.15 -5.01
CA ILE A 73 -5.50 -15.12 -5.73
C ILE A 73 -4.12 -15.66 -6.08
N GLU A 74 -3.83 -15.70 -7.36
CA GLU A 74 -2.51 -16.01 -7.90
C GLU A 74 -1.81 -14.71 -8.27
N ILE A 75 -0.68 -14.44 -7.61
CA ILE A 75 0.19 -13.30 -7.87
C ILE A 75 1.29 -13.79 -8.81
N SER A 76 1.32 -13.25 -10.02
CA SER A 76 2.25 -13.64 -11.09
C SER A 76 3.65 -13.08 -10.84
N ALA A 77 4.64 -13.49 -11.65
CA ALA A 77 5.99 -12.95 -11.60
C ALA A 77 6.03 -11.43 -11.76
N ASN A 78 7.03 -10.78 -11.18
CA ASN A 78 7.26 -9.34 -11.27
C ASN A 78 6.09 -8.49 -10.79
N SER A 79 5.51 -8.89 -9.66
CA SER A 79 4.32 -8.25 -9.12
C SER A 79 4.57 -7.69 -7.72
N ILE A 80 3.87 -6.60 -7.41
CA ILE A 80 3.78 -6.02 -6.08
C ILE A 80 2.30 -5.94 -5.73
N PHE A 81 1.93 -6.65 -4.67
CA PHE A 81 0.55 -6.83 -4.23
C PHE A 81 0.45 -6.56 -2.74
N THR A 82 -0.63 -5.95 -2.28
CA THR A 82 -0.86 -5.69 -0.86
C THR A 82 -2.26 -6.13 -0.46
N VAL A 83 -2.37 -6.85 0.64
CA VAL A 83 -3.65 -7.06 1.32
C VAL A 83 -3.88 -5.86 2.21
N LYS A 84 -4.81 -4.96 1.85
CA LYS A 84 -5.07 -3.73 2.62
C LYS A 84 -6.07 -4.00 3.72
N THR A 85 -7.27 -4.39 3.33
CA THR A 85 -8.35 -4.80 4.25
C THR A 85 -8.71 -6.25 3.96
N ASN A 86 -8.91 -7.04 5.01
CA ASN A 86 -9.29 -8.45 4.96
C ASN A 86 -10.20 -8.76 6.16
N SER A 87 -11.43 -8.25 6.05
CA SER A 87 -12.51 -8.47 7.00
C SER A 87 -13.64 -9.27 6.34
N ILE A 88 -14.46 -9.92 7.16
CA ILE A 88 -15.62 -10.70 6.68
C ILE A 88 -16.52 -9.91 5.72
N SER A 89 -16.67 -8.60 5.93
CA SER A 89 -17.56 -7.75 5.11
C SER A 89 -16.85 -7.02 3.97
N ASN A 90 -15.53 -6.86 4.04
CA ASN A 90 -14.80 -6.03 3.10
C ASN A 90 -13.37 -6.53 2.92
N ILE A 91 -13.03 -6.81 1.67
CA ILE A 91 -11.70 -7.18 1.20
C ILE A 91 -11.27 -6.11 0.20
N ASP A 92 -10.22 -5.37 0.54
CA ASP A 92 -9.58 -4.39 -0.34
C ASP A 92 -8.14 -4.86 -0.59
N LEU A 93 -7.79 -5.02 -1.87
CA LEU A 93 -6.48 -5.48 -2.31
C LEU A 93 -5.87 -4.46 -3.24
N ASP A 94 -4.59 -4.18 -3.09
CA ASP A 94 -3.87 -3.24 -3.96
C ASP A 94 -2.91 -4.02 -4.87
N VAL A 95 -2.96 -3.76 -6.18
CA VAL A 95 -2.00 -4.24 -7.18
C VAL A 95 -1.23 -3.04 -7.70
N TRP A 96 0.05 -2.95 -7.33
CA TRP A 96 0.89 -1.80 -7.65
C TRP A 96 1.64 -1.97 -8.97
N LEU A 97 2.03 -3.21 -9.27
CA LEU A 97 2.78 -3.60 -10.46
C LEU A 97 2.54 -5.09 -10.71
N GLY A 98 2.64 -5.50 -11.98
CA GLY A 98 2.61 -6.91 -12.36
C GLY A 98 1.19 -7.40 -12.63
N GLU A 99 0.88 -8.62 -12.25
CA GLU A 99 -0.42 -9.22 -12.59
C GLU A 99 -0.92 -10.15 -11.49
N ILE A 100 -2.23 -10.09 -11.24
CA ILE A 100 -2.93 -11.10 -10.45
C ILE A 100 -3.99 -11.80 -11.29
N TYR A 101 -4.20 -13.08 -10.98
CA TYR A 101 -5.38 -13.83 -11.39
C TYR A 101 -6.21 -14.18 -10.15
N ALA A 102 -7.43 -13.67 -10.08
CA ALA A 102 -8.30 -13.82 -8.93
C ALA A 102 -9.54 -14.63 -9.28
N ARG A 103 -9.88 -15.57 -8.39
CA ARG A 103 -11.12 -16.33 -8.39
C ARG A 103 -11.89 -15.97 -7.13
N VAL A 104 -12.87 -15.10 -7.29
CA VAL A 104 -13.71 -14.60 -6.21
C VAL A 104 -15.02 -15.38 -6.21
N LYS A 105 -15.39 -15.94 -5.05
CA LYS A 105 -16.69 -16.61 -4.89
C LYS A 105 -17.80 -15.57 -4.97
N LYS A 106 -19.02 -16.01 -5.30
CA LYS A 106 -20.17 -15.10 -5.32
C LYS A 106 -20.38 -14.51 -3.92
N LEU A 107 -20.45 -13.19 -3.88
CA LEU A 107 -20.58 -12.42 -2.65
C LEU A 107 -22.04 -12.04 -2.41
N PRO A 108 -22.54 -12.08 -1.16
CA PRO A 108 -23.81 -11.48 -0.80
C PRO A 108 -23.73 -9.94 -0.91
N PRO A 109 -24.87 -9.23 -0.98
CA PRO A 109 -24.89 -7.77 -1.14
C PRO A 109 -24.19 -6.98 -0.02
N SER A 110 -24.03 -7.57 1.16
CA SER A 110 -23.35 -6.98 2.32
C SER A 110 -21.83 -7.02 2.23
N GLU A 111 -21.26 -7.86 1.37
CA GLU A 111 -19.83 -8.06 1.24
C GLU A 111 -19.26 -7.29 0.04
N LYS A 112 -18.06 -6.76 0.20
CA LYS A 112 -17.34 -6.01 -0.83
C LYS A 112 -15.99 -6.64 -1.08
N PHE A 113 -15.65 -6.75 -2.36
CA PHE A 113 -14.33 -7.17 -2.81
C PHE A 113 -13.86 -6.19 -3.86
N ASN A 114 -12.78 -5.45 -3.55
CA ASN A 114 -12.20 -4.49 -4.47
C ASN A 114 -10.74 -4.82 -4.74
N VAL A 115 -10.35 -4.65 -6.00
CA VAL A 115 -8.94 -4.59 -6.39
C VAL A 115 -8.65 -3.14 -6.81
N ARG A 116 -7.69 -2.50 -6.16
CA ARG A 116 -7.28 -1.14 -6.47
C ARG A 116 -5.93 -1.18 -7.15
N THR A 117 -5.76 -0.31 -8.12
CA THR A 117 -4.50 -0.07 -8.81
C THR A 117 -4.23 1.43 -8.82
N PRO A 118 -3.03 1.88 -9.25
CA PRO A 118 -2.77 3.30 -9.39
C PRO A 118 -3.73 4.04 -10.34
N ALA A 119 -4.32 3.33 -11.31
CA ALA A 119 -5.18 3.92 -12.34
C ALA A 119 -6.67 3.59 -12.16
N ALA A 120 -7.03 2.56 -11.39
CA ALA A 120 -8.39 2.05 -11.36
C ALA A 120 -8.83 1.50 -10.00
N VAL A 121 -10.14 1.47 -9.80
CA VAL A 121 -10.79 0.67 -8.76
C VAL A 121 -11.69 -0.36 -9.44
N CYS A 122 -11.44 -1.63 -9.17
CA CYS A 122 -12.20 -2.76 -9.70
C CYS A 122 -13.11 -3.33 -8.61
N ALA A 123 -14.42 -3.14 -8.74
CA ALA A 123 -15.43 -3.75 -7.88
C ALA A 123 -15.83 -5.13 -8.42
N VAL A 124 -15.67 -6.17 -7.61
CA VAL A 124 -15.78 -7.57 -8.05
C VAL A 124 -16.94 -8.25 -7.36
N ARG A 125 -17.76 -8.98 -8.13
CA ARG A 125 -18.86 -9.78 -7.60
C ARG A 125 -18.90 -11.16 -8.25
N GLY A 126 -18.25 -12.13 -7.60
CA GLY A 126 -18.33 -13.54 -8.00
C GLY A 126 -17.74 -13.81 -9.38
N THR A 127 -16.46 -13.50 -9.55
CA THR A 127 -15.82 -13.40 -10.86
C THR A 127 -14.49 -14.14 -10.89
N LYS A 128 -14.13 -14.71 -12.05
CA LYS A 128 -12.76 -15.10 -12.41
C LYS A 128 -12.20 -14.04 -13.36
N PHE A 129 -11.13 -13.38 -12.96
CA PHE A 129 -10.63 -12.22 -13.69
C PHE A 129 -9.14 -12.01 -13.43
N ARG A 130 -8.51 -11.24 -14.32
CA ARG A 130 -7.13 -10.79 -14.22
C ARG A 130 -7.08 -9.28 -14.12
N VAL A 131 -6.14 -8.80 -13.32
CA VAL A 131 -5.77 -7.39 -13.26
C VAL A 131 -4.27 -7.30 -13.48
N ALA A 132 -3.87 -6.61 -14.54
CA ALA A 132 -2.49 -6.43 -14.91
C ALA A 132 -2.14 -4.95 -14.89
N VAL A 133 -1.08 -4.58 -14.18
CA VAL A 133 -0.55 -3.21 -14.09
C VAL A 133 0.81 -3.17 -14.78
N GLY A 134 0.90 -2.39 -15.84
CA GLY A 134 2.15 -2.15 -16.56
C GLY A 134 3.10 -1.22 -15.81
N SER A 135 4.34 -1.12 -16.29
CA SER A 135 5.32 -0.14 -15.79
C SER A 135 4.89 1.31 -16.08
N ASP A 136 4.05 1.51 -17.08
CA ASP A 136 3.34 2.76 -17.40
C ASP A 136 2.16 3.04 -16.46
N LYS A 137 1.95 2.19 -15.43
CA LYS A 137 0.84 2.22 -14.48
C LYS A 137 -0.54 2.04 -15.14
N LYS A 138 -0.59 1.72 -16.43
CA LYS A 138 -1.83 1.37 -17.11
C LYS A 138 -2.35 0.07 -16.51
N THR A 139 -3.65 0.06 -16.19
CA THR A 139 -4.34 -1.12 -15.69
C THR A 139 -5.15 -1.77 -16.80
N ASP A 140 -4.91 -3.03 -17.05
CA ASP A 140 -5.72 -3.87 -17.92
C ASP A 140 -6.50 -4.87 -17.07
N VAL A 141 -7.82 -4.89 -17.24
CA VAL A 141 -8.74 -5.79 -16.55
C VAL A 141 -9.36 -6.72 -17.57
N TYR A 142 -9.20 -8.03 -17.36
CA TYR A 142 -9.78 -9.06 -18.21
C TYR A 142 -10.67 -10.00 -17.41
N VAL A 143 -11.84 -10.37 -17.94
CA VAL A 143 -12.80 -11.22 -17.22
C VAL A 143 -13.00 -12.55 -17.95
N ASP A 144 -12.65 -13.65 -17.28
CA ASP A 144 -12.87 -15.01 -17.79
C ASP A 144 -14.29 -15.51 -17.49
N GLU A 145 -14.87 -15.14 -16.35
CA GLU A 145 -16.22 -15.56 -15.94
C GLU A 145 -16.81 -14.51 -14.99
N GLY A 146 -18.03 -14.06 -15.22
CA GLY A 146 -18.74 -13.11 -14.35
C GLY A 146 -18.67 -11.67 -14.84
N ILE A 147 -18.52 -10.73 -13.91
CA ILE A 147 -18.52 -9.29 -14.21
C ILE A 147 -17.60 -8.52 -13.25
N VAL A 148 -16.91 -7.50 -13.76
CA VAL A 148 -16.15 -6.54 -12.96
C VAL A 148 -16.61 -5.14 -13.29
N GLY A 149 -16.92 -4.34 -12.28
CA GLY A 149 -17.10 -2.91 -12.42
C GLY A 149 -15.76 -2.21 -12.32
N VAL A 150 -15.38 -1.42 -13.33
CA VAL A 150 -14.10 -0.73 -13.40
C VAL A 150 -14.34 0.77 -13.41
N MET A 151 -13.74 1.45 -12.45
CA MET A 151 -13.74 2.91 -12.34
C MET A 151 -12.30 3.42 -12.42
N ASP A 152 -12.14 4.73 -12.63
CA ASP A 152 -10.84 5.37 -12.43
C ASP A 152 -10.36 5.29 -10.98
N SER A 153 -9.12 5.71 -10.72
CA SER A 153 -8.49 5.61 -9.41
C SER A 153 -9.16 6.45 -8.30
N SER A 154 -10.02 7.41 -8.64
CA SER A 154 -10.80 8.15 -7.64
C SER A 154 -11.87 7.28 -6.98
N GLY A 155 -12.30 6.20 -7.67
CA GLY A 155 -13.41 5.36 -7.24
C GLY A 155 -14.75 6.09 -7.18
N VAL A 156 -14.85 7.28 -7.79
CA VAL A 156 -16.05 8.12 -7.83
C VAL A 156 -16.31 8.50 -9.28
N GLY A 157 -17.42 8.02 -9.86
CA GLY A 157 -17.81 8.42 -11.21
C GLY A 157 -18.45 7.29 -11.99
N GLU A 158 -18.16 7.29 -13.30
CA GLU A 158 -18.74 6.37 -14.26
C GLU A 158 -18.09 4.99 -14.15
N GLU A 159 -18.92 3.98 -13.89
CA GLU A 159 -18.51 2.58 -13.76
C GLU A 159 -18.66 1.86 -15.11
N VAL A 160 -17.56 1.31 -15.61
CA VAL A 160 -17.54 0.50 -16.82
C VAL A 160 -17.62 -0.98 -16.45
N PHE A 161 -18.65 -1.67 -16.94
CA PHE A 161 -18.85 -3.09 -16.65
C PHE A 161 -18.17 -3.97 -17.70
N VAL A 162 -17.12 -4.68 -17.29
CA VAL A 162 -16.40 -5.67 -18.09
C VAL A 162 -17.00 -7.05 -17.84
N ARG A 163 -17.47 -7.72 -18.89
CA ARG A 163 -18.09 -9.06 -18.83
C ARG A 163 -17.15 -10.14 -19.33
N GLU A 164 -17.59 -11.38 -19.18
CA GLU A 164 -16.92 -12.57 -19.70
C GLU A 164 -16.42 -12.40 -21.16
N GLY A 165 -15.13 -12.65 -21.35
CA GLY A 165 -14.43 -12.55 -22.63
C GLY A 165 -14.05 -11.12 -23.03
N GLU A 166 -14.32 -10.12 -22.18
CA GLU A 166 -14.01 -8.73 -22.42
C GLU A 166 -12.79 -8.25 -21.63
N MET A 167 -12.14 -7.22 -22.16
CA MET A 167 -11.07 -6.47 -21.53
C MET A 167 -11.43 -4.99 -21.50
N SER A 168 -11.08 -4.30 -20.41
CA SER A 168 -11.02 -2.85 -20.36
C SER A 168 -9.65 -2.39 -19.87
N SER A 169 -9.17 -1.30 -20.43
CA SER A 169 -7.94 -0.63 -20.07
C SER A 169 -8.23 0.71 -19.39
N VAL A 170 -7.45 1.03 -18.36
CA VAL A 170 -7.49 2.30 -17.63
C VAL A 170 -6.08 2.91 -17.59
N PRO A 171 -5.79 3.90 -18.44
CA PRO A 171 -4.58 4.71 -18.33
C PRO A 171 -4.60 5.55 -17.04
N PRO A 172 -3.45 5.90 -16.46
CA PRO A 172 -3.39 6.75 -15.26
C PRO A 172 -4.12 8.08 -15.45
N GLY A 173 -5.02 8.41 -14.52
CA GLY A 173 -5.79 9.65 -14.53
C GLY A 173 -6.88 9.75 -15.62
N GLN A 174 -7.14 8.66 -16.35
CA GLN A 174 -8.18 8.60 -17.37
C GLN A 174 -9.30 7.65 -16.93
N LYS A 175 -10.47 7.80 -17.56
CA LYS A 175 -11.59 6.88 -17.39
C LYS A 175 -11.27 5.51 -18.01
N ALA A 176 -11.95 4.49 -17.53
CA ALA A 176 -11.92 3.18 -18.15
C ALA A 176 -12.43 3.24 -19.60
N SER A 177 -11.72 2.55 -20.49
CA SER A 177 -12.14 2.38 -21.88
C SER A 177 -13.35 1.44 -21.99
N GLU A 178 -14.14 1.61 -23.06
CA GLU A 178 -15.23 0.69 -23.34
C GLU A 178 -14.73 -0.76 -23.47
N PRO A 179 -15.44 -1.75 -22.91
CA PRO A 179 -15.00 -3.15 -22.95
C PRO A 179 -14.91 -3.66 -24.39
N VAL A 180 -13.78 -4.28 -24.71
CA VAL A 180 -13.54 -4.91 -26.02
C VAL A 180 -13.38 -6.42 -25.85
N LYS A 181 -13.96 -7.20 -26.78
CA LYS A 181 -13.71 -8.64 -26.83
C LYS A 181 -12.27 -8.89 -27.22
N LYS A 182 -11.51 -9.53 -26.33
CA LYS A 182 -10.10 -9.86 -26.57
C LYS A 182 -9.82 -11.23 -26.00
N ALA A 183 -9.19 -12.11 -26.76
CA ALA A 183 -8.63 -13.33 -26.21
C ALA A 183 -7.44 -12.94 -25.31
N TYR A 184 -7.39 -13.42 -24.08
CA TYR A 184 -6.27 -13.15 -23.21
C TYR A 184 -5.02 -13.87 -23.73
N VAL A 185 -3.92 -13.12 -23.83
CA VAL A 185 -2.57 -13.63 -24.14
C VAL A 185 -1.69 -13.35 -22.93
N PRO A 186 -1.06 -14.35 -22.30
CA PRO A 186 -0.16 -14.13 -21.17
C PRO A 186 1.00 -13.21 -21.55
N LYS A 187 1.31 -12.20 -20.71
CA LYS A 187 2.44 -11.25 -20.95
C LYS A 187 3.80 -11.93 -21.13
N THR A 188 3.99 -13.15 -20.62
CA THR A 188 5.21 -13.94 -20.82
C THR A 188 5.44 -14.31 -22.28
N GLU A 189 4.38 -14.48 -23.07
CA GLU A 189 4.45 -14.84 -24.48
C GLU A 189 4.73 -13.61 -25.35
N GLU A 190 4.14 -12.44 -25.07
CA GLU A 190 4.38 -11.19 -25.82
C GLU A 190 5.86 -10.74 -25.77
N LYS A 191 6.50 -10.79 -24.59
CA LYS A 191 7.94 -10.50 -24.44
C LYS A 191 8.82 -11.49 -25.19
N SER A 192 8.40 -12.75 -25.31
CA SER A 192 9.16 -13.78 -26.01
C SER A 192 9.12 -13.60 -27.53
N GLU A 193 8.01 -13.10 -28.08
CA GLU A 193 7.87 -12.78 -29.50
C GLU A 193 8.60 -11.49 -29.90
N GLU A 194 8.61 -10.46 -29.05
CA GLU A 194 9.42 -9.25 -29.27
C GLU A 194 10.91 -9.54 -29.23
N ALA A 195 11.37 -10.33 -28.25
CA ALA A 195 12.76 -10.77 -28.15
C ALA A 195 13.19 -11.70 -29.31
N GLU A 196 12.27 -12.50 -29.87
CA GLU A 196 12.53 -13.27 -31.09
C GLU A 196 12.59 -12.39 -32.35
N LYS A 197 11.77 -11.33 -32.43
CA LYS A 197 11.80 -10.36 -33.54
C LYS A 197 13.09 -9.54 -33.53
N GLU A 198 13.53 -9.06 -32.38
CA GLU A 198 14.82 -8.36 -32.24
C GLU A 198 16.00 -9.27 -32.61
N LYS A 199 16.00 -10.53 -32.14
CA LYS A 199 17.03 -11.52 -32.52
C LYS A 199 17.01 -11.90 -34.01
N LYS A 200 15.86 -11.85 -34.67
CA LYS A 200 15.76 -12.08 -36.13
C LYS A 200 16.24 -10.87 -36.93
N GLU A 201 15.98 -9.64 -36.48
CA GLU A 201 16.50 -8.44 -37.13
C GLU A 201 18.02 -8.27 -36.97
N GLU A 202 18.57 -8.68 -35.82
CA GLU A 202 20.02 -8.65 -35.58
C GLU A 202 20.77 -9.72 -36.41
N LYS A 203 20.17 -10.90 -36.61
CA LYS A 203 20.72 -11.96 -37.48
C LYS A 203 20.70 -11.64 -38.98
N ILE A 204 19.88 -10.68 -39.43
CA ILE A 204 19.87 -10.24 -40.84
C ILE A 204 21.01 -9.24 -41.14
N LYS A 205 21.58 -8.58 -40.13
CA LYS A 205 22.61 -7.54 -40.31
C LYS A 205 24.05 -8.01 -40.06
N ALA A 206 24.28 -9.20 -39.52
CA ALA A 206 25.62 -9.72 -39.27
C ALA A 206 25.89 -10.99 -40.08
N GLY A 207 26.37 -10.81 -41.32
CA GLY A 207 27.04 -11.87 -42.08
C GLY A 207 28.39 -12.23 -41.45
N ALA A 208 28.57 -13.50 -41.12
CA ALA A 208 29.84 -14.11 -40.67
C ALA A 208 30.74 -14.49 -41.88
N PRO A 209 31.96 -15.08 -41.72
CA PRO A 209 32.71 -15.42 -40.50
C PRO A 209 34.24 -15.13 -40.57
N LYS A 210 34.96 -15.35 -39.45
CA LYS A 210 36.21 -16.14 -39.41
C LYS A 210 36.59 -16.56 -37.98
N GLU A 211 36.81 -17.87 -37.83
CA GLU A 211 37.49 -18.57 -36.72
C GLU A 211 38.97 -18.17 -36.63
N PRO A 212 39.66 -18.32 -35.46
CA PRO A 212 40.09 -19.65 -34.99
C PRO A 212 40.13 -19.91 -33.46
N GLU A 213 40.00 -21.21 -33.17
CA GLU A 213 40.66 -22.09 -32.18
C GLU A 213 40.76 -21.77 -30.67
N VAL A 214 40.04 -22.61 -29.91
CA VAL A 214 40.43 -23.50 -28.79
C VAL A 214 41.61 -23.11 -27.89
N GLY A 215 41.29 -22.98 -26.59
CA GLY A 215 42.24 -23.16 -25.49
C GLY A 215 41.49 -23.07 -24.16
N GLY A 216 41.21 -24.21 -23.52
CA GLY A 216 40.53 -24.25 -22.23
C GLY A 216 41.47 -23.97 -21.06
N GLN A 217 40.90 -23.56 -19.92
CA GLN A 217 41.17 -24.17 -18.60
C GLN A 217 40.35 -23.52 -17.47
N ALA A 218 39.98 -24.42 -16.55
CA ALA A 218 39.85 -24.29 -15.11
C ALA A 218 38.80 -23.33 -14.49
N ILE A 219 37.92 -23.97 -13.74
CA ILE A 219 37.01 -23.44 -12.73
C ILE A 219 37.87 -23.11 -11.50
N GLU A 220 37.87 -21.85 -11.06
CA GLU A 220 38.37 -21.47 -9.74
C GLU A 220 37.20 -21.27 -8.78
N SER A 221 37.28 -22.00 -7.67
CA SER A 221 36.41 -22.02 -6.50
C SER A 221 36.43 -20.69 -5.74
N PHE A 222 35.26 -20.19 -5.36
CA PHE A 222 35.12 -19.13 -4.36
C PHE A 222 35.49 -19.65 -2.96
N PRO A 223 36.30 -18.93 -2.16
CA PRO A 223 36.55 -19.29 -0.77
C PRO A 223 35.35 -19.03 0.13
N GLU A 224 35.13 -19.98 1.03
CA GLU A 224 34.24 -19.93 2.18
C GLU A 224 34.99 -19.30 3.36
N GLU A 225 34.50 -18.18 3.91
CA GLU A 225 34.99 -17.53 5.15
C GLU A 225 33.94 -16.50 5.62
N ALA A 226 33.59 -16.28 6.89
CA ALA A 226 33.58 -17.04 8.13
C ALA A 226 32.51 -16.37 9.02
N GLU A 227 31.86 -17.11 9.90
CA GLU A 227 30.89 -16.58 10.88
C GLU A 227 31.60 -15.70 11.93
N GLU A 228 31.27 -14.42 12.03
CA GLU A 228 31.62 -13.59 13.19
C GLU A 228 30.44 -13.45 14.16
N LYS A 229 30.69 -13.76 15.43
CA LYS A 229 29.74 -13.65 16.55
C LYS A 229 29.43 -12.19 16.91
N PRO A 230 28.20 -11.87 17.36
CA PRO A 230 27.81 -10.51 17.69
C PRO A 230 28.42 -10.04 19.01
N THR A 231 29.08 -8.88 18.97
CA THR A 231 29.51 -8.15 20.18
C THR A 231 28.43 -7.15 20.59
N GLU A 232 28.01 -7.23 21.86
CA GLU A 232 27.07 -6.31 22.51
C GLU A 232 27.55 -4.85 22.43
N ARG A 233 26.74 -3.97 21.83
CA ARG A 233 26.85 -2.51 22.02
C ARG A 233 25.74 -2.03 22.96
N LYS A 234 26.15 -1.32 24.01
CA LYS A 234 25.29 -0.66 25.00
C LYS A 234 24.30 0.31 24.36
N ALA A 235 23.06 0.28 24.84
CA ALA A 235 21.95 1.13 24.44
C ALA A 235 22.23 2.63 24.66
N ALA A 236 22.03 3.42 23.59
CA ALA A 236 21.82 4.86 23.64
C ALA A 236 20.35 5.15 23.31
N ALA A 237 19.80 6.23 23.87
CA ALA A 237 18.37 6.57 23.89
C ALA A 237 17.61 6.28 22.58
N ALA A 238 16.58 5.44 22.68
CA ALA A 238 15.72 5.07 21.56
C ALA A 238 14.75 6.22 21.22
N GLY A 239 15.09 7.00 20.20
CA GLY A 239 14.09 7.73 19.41
C GLY A 239 13.49 6.77 18.39
N GLY A 240 12.18 6.54 18.46
CA GLY A 240 11.47 5.75 17.45
C GLY A 240 11.13 6.62 16.25
N VAL A 241 11.36 6.09 15.03
CA VAL A 241 10.87 6.68 13.78
C VAL A 241 9.71 5.82 13.29
N ASN A 242 8.51 6.38 13.26
CA ASN A 242 7.36 5.75 12.60
C ASN A 242 7.23 6.35 11.20
N MET A 243 7.25 5.53 10.14
CA MET A 243 7.35 5.99 8.75
C MET A 243 6.12 5.55 7.94
N ASN A 244 5.26 6.51 7.59
CA ASN A 244 4.15 6.33 6.65
C ASN A 244 4.52 7.03 5.33
N GLY A 245 4.15 6.51 4.16
CA GLY A 245 4.51 7.15 2.88
C GLY A 245 3.67 6.67 1.71
N SER A 246 3.72 7.38 0.59
CA SER A 246 3.03 6.99 -0.65
C SER A 246 3.86 7.35 -1.88
N ILE A 247 3.73 6.56 -2.95
CA ILE A 247 4.37 6.82 -4.23
C ILE A 247 3.27 7.02 -5.27
N GLY A 248 3.24 8.17 -5.92
CA GLY A 248 2.14 8.60 -6.78
C GLY A 248 2.62 9.33 -8.04
N ALA A 249 1.69 9.72 -8.89
CA ALA A 249 1.93 10.72 -9.93
C ALA A 249 0.98 11.88 -9.69
N VAL A 250 1.48 13.11 -9.71
CA VAL A 250 0.70 14.32 -9.47
C VAL A 250 0.91 15.28 -10.64
N ALA A 251 -0.19 15.83 -11.16
CA ALA A 251 -0.13 16.87 -12.18
C ALA A 251 0.03 18.22 -11.49
N LEU A 252 1.23 18.80 -11.55
CA LEU A 252 1.49 20.13 -11.01
C LEU A 252 1.41 21.14 -12.15
N THR A 253 0.52 22.13 -11.99
CA THR A 253 0.44 23.26 -12.91
C THR A 253 1.29 24.40 -12.36
N ARG A 254 2.38 24.75 -13.05
CA ARG A 254 3.25 25.88 -12.72
C ARG A 254 3.41 26.76 -13.95
N ASP A 255 3.25 28.06 -13.76
CA ASP A 255 3.36 29.08 -14.83
C ASP A 255 2.47 28.78 -16.06
N GLY A 256 1.27 28.23 -15.81
CA GLY A 256 0.31 27.87 -16.87
C GLY A 256 0.64 26.58 -17.62
N VAL A 257 1.72 25.89 -17.27
CA VAL A 257 2.10 24.60 -17.86
C VAL A 257 1.87 23.49 -16.83
N THR A 258 0.99 22.55 -17.18
CA THR A 258 0.75 21.34 -16.39
C THR A 258 1.77 20.28 -16.78
N LYS A 259 2.58 19.84 -15.81
CA LYS A 259 3.50 18.71 -15.97
C LYS A 259 3.18 17.64 -14.94
N VAL A 260 3.31 16.39 -15.36
CA VAL A 260 3.16 15.24 -14.45
C VAL A 260 4.49 15.03 -13.74
N TYR A 261 4.44 14.93 -12.42
CA TYR A 261 5.58 14.57 -11.58
C TYR A 261 5.30 13.25 -10.87
N TYR A 262 6.31 12.40 -10.76
CA TYR A 262 6.27 11.26 -9.85
C TYR A 262 6.53 11.77 -8.43
N GLU A 263 5.61 11.51 -7.52
CA GLU A 263 5.71 11.91 -6.12
C GLU A 263 6.15 10.73 -5.27
N PHE A 264 7.17 10.92 -4.46
CA PHE A 264 7.53 10.05 -3.35
C PHE A 264 7.32 10.83 -2.05
N SER A 265 6.32 10.46 -1.28
CA SER A 265 5.99 11.08 0.00
C SER A 265 6.30 10.16 1.17
N MET A 266 6.83 10.73 2.23
CA MET A 266 7.05 10.09 3.52
C MET A 266 6.64 11.06 4.62
N PHE A 267 6.13 10.51 5.71
CA PHE A 267 5.59 11.23 6.84
C PHE A 267 6.15 10.67 8.15
N PRO A 268 7.47 10.79 8.38
CA PRO A 268 8.06 10.24 9.58
C PRO A 268 7.67 11.05 10.82
N GLU A 269 7.39 10.39 11.94
CA GLU A 269 7.37 11.05 13.26
C GLU A 269 8.69 10.79 13.98
N LEU A 270 9.41 11.86 14.33
CA LEU A 270 10.60 11.80 15.18
C LEU A 270 10.19 12.01 16.63
N THR A 271 10.52 11.07 17.50
CA THR A 271 10.17 11.14 18.92
C THR A 271 11.38 11.37 19.80
N PHE A 272 11.29 12.38 20.67
CA PHE A 272 12.30 12.76 21.65
C PHE A 272 11.65 12.83 23.04
N GLY A 273 11.55 11.66 23.69
CA GLY A 273 10.78 11.53 24.93
C GLY A 273 9.29 11.77 24.66
N LYS A 274 8.69 12.75 25.35
CA LYS A 274 7.27 13.10 25.14
C LYS A 274 7.05 13.94 23.88
N LEU A 275 8.08 14.63 23.38
CA LEU A 275 7.97 15.45 22.18
C LEU A 275 7.95 14.55 20.94
N GLY A 276 6.94 14.71 20.10
CA GLY A 276 6.86 14.16 18.75
C GLY A 276 6.91 15.27 17.71
N VAL A 277 7.72 15.09 16.68
CA VAL A 277 7.80 15.99 15.53
C VAL A 277 7.39 15.20 14.30
N GLY A 278 6.16 15.42 13.82
CA GLY A 278 5.68 14.86 12.56
C GLY A 278 6.27 15.65 11.39
N LEU A 279 6.83 14.95 10.41
CA LEU A 279 7.37 15.54 9.20
C LEU A 279 6.52 15.15 7.98
N GLU A 280 6.58 15.98 6.95
CA GLU A 280 6.07 15.71 5.61
C GLU A 280 7.19 15.95 4.60
N LEU A 281 7.71 14.86 4.07
CA LEU A 281 8.79 14.82 3.11
C LEU A 281 8.20 14.37 1.79
N VAL A 282 8.03 15.29 0.86
CA VAL A 282 7.50 15.01 -0.48
C VAL A 282 8.58 15.36 -1.50
N ILE A 283 8.95 14.39 -2.33
CA ILE A 283 9.93 14.51 -3.40
C ILE A 283 9.19 14.32 -4.72
N HIS A 284 9.30 15.30 -5.61
CA HIS A 284 8.78 15.21 -6.97
C HIS A 284 9.92 14.96 -7.95
N PHE A 285 9.73 14.01 -8.86
CA PHE A 285 10.60 13.72 -9.98
C PHE A 285 9.85 14.05 -11.28
N ASP A 286 10.52 14.69 -12.24
CA ASP A 286 9.94 14.88 -13.57
C ASP A 286 10.13 13.65 -14.46
N GLU A 287 9.67 13.74 -15.71
CA GLU A 287 9.76 12.66 -16.71
C GLU A 287 11.20 12.24 -17.05
N ASN A 288 12.20 13.07 -16.72
CA ASN A 288 13.62 12.80 -16.93
C ASN A 288 14.32 12.29 -15.65
N ASN A 289 13.56 11.97 -14.60
CA ASN A 289 14.05 11.64 -13.26
C ASN A 289 14.81 12.79 -12.57
N GLU A 290 14.63 14.03 -13.01
CA GLU A 290 15.20 15.18 -12.32
C GLU A 290 14.32 15.53 -11.11
N ILE A 291 14.95 15.66 -9.94
CA ILE A 291 14.27 16.10 -8.73
C ILE A 291 13.84 17.56 -8.90
N LEU A 292 12.61 17.87 -8.53
CA LEU A 292 12.09 19.22 -8.45
C LEU A 292 12.75 19.97 -7.28
N LYS A 293 13.95 20.50 -7.53
CA LYS A 293 14.82 21.12 -6.51
C LYS A 293 14.21 22.34 -5.84
N ASP A 294 13.26 23.01 -6.51
CA ASP A 294 12.67 24.26 -6.00
C ASP A 294 11.82 24.08 -4.73
N GLU A 295 11.51 22.85 -4.35
CA GLU A 295 10.75 22.52 -3.13
C GLU A 295 11.63 22.21 -1.91
N TRP A 296 12.95 22.34 -2.06
CA TRP A 296 13.96 21.94 -1.08
C TRP A 296 14.94 23.07 -0.71
N TYR A 297 14.58 24.33 -1.00
CA TYR A 297 15.33 25.50 -0.52
C TYR A 297 15.14 25.76 0.99
N LEU A 298 16.11 26.47 1.60
CA LEU A 298 16.16 26.73 3.05
C LEU A 298 14.93 27.42 3.64
N ASN A 299 14.22 28.20 2.83
CA ASN A 299 12.99 28.89 3.23
C ASN A 299 11.73 27.98 3.23
N GLN A 300 11.81 26.78 2.64
CA GLN A 300 10.69 25.83 2.56
C GLN A 300 10.68 24.80 3.70
N TYR A 301 11.76 24.68 4.49
CA TYR A 301 11.84 23.71 5.59
C TYR A 301 10.74 23.80 6.65
N PRO A 302 10.21 24.99 7.02
CA PRO A 302 9.08 25.06 7.95
C PRO A 302 7.83 24.35 7.45
N SER A 303 7.63 24.25 6.14
CA SER A 303 6.47 23.57 5.53
C SER A 303 6.57 22.03 5.57
N LYS A 304 7.76 21.51 5.87
CA LYS A 304 8.03 20.07 6.04
C LYS A 304 7.72 19.60 7.46
N ILE A 305 7.52 20.51 8.41
CA ILE A 305 7.01 20.16 9.74
C ILE A 305 5.50 20.09 9.62
N ASP A 306 4.97 18.91 9.91
CA ASP A 306 3.56 18.64 9.78
C ASP A 306 2.79 18.94 11.07
N TYR A 307 3.30 18.41 12.18
CA TYR A 307 2.77 18.70 13.51
C TYR A 307 3.86 18.59 14.56
N LEU A 308 3.60 19.23 15.70
CA LEU A 308 4.30 19.01 16.95
C LEU A 308 3.32 18.40 17.94
N ARG A 309 3.76 17.38 18.65
CA ARG A 309 2.99 16.66 19.67
C ARG A 309 3.78 16.64 20.98
N TRP A 310 3.09 16.71 22.10
CA TRP A 310 3.66 16.37 23.40
C TRP A 310 2.80 15.33 24.09
N GLY A 311 3.42 14.26 24.58
CA GLY A 311 2.75 13.16 25.27
C GLY A 311 1.94 12.26 24.32
N GLN A 312 1.55 11.08 24.78
CA GLN A 312 0.65 10.18 24.09
C GLN A 312 -0.76 10.34 24.66
N LYS A 313 -1.74 10.57 23.79
CA LYS A 313 -3.13 10.77 24.21
C LYS A 313 -3.65 9.55 24.98
N HIS A 314 -4.40 9.78 26.06
CA HIS A 314 -4.90 8.76 26.99
C HIS A 314 -3.83 7.92 27.73
N GLN A 315 -2.53 8.21 27.54
CA GLN A 315 -1.44 7.54 28.26
C GLN A 315 -0.70 8.52 29.16
N ASP A 316 -0.45 9.73 28.66
CA ASP A 316 0.19 10.80 29.41
C ASP A 316 -0.85 11.73 30.06
N PRO A 317 -0.61 12.21 31.30
CA PRO A 317 -1.51 13.15 31.99
C PRO A 317 -1.77 14.47 31.24
N PHE A 318 -0.88 14.82 30.31
CA PHE A 318 -1.05 15.99 29.46
C PHE A 318 -0.58 15.62 28.05
N TYR A 319 -1.48 15.81 27.10
CA TYR A 319 -1.26 15.66 25.68
C TYR A 319 -1.62 16.96 24.97
N PHE A 320 -0.80 17.35 24.00
CA PHE A 320 -1.24 18.31 22.98
C PHE A 320 -0.66 17.97 21.62
N LEU A 321 -1.34 18.40 20.57
CA LEU A 321 -0.85 18.36 19.21
C LEU A 321 -1.24 19.66 18.51
N ILE A 322 -0.26 20.29 17.87
CA ILE A 322 -0.44 21.45 17.00
C ILE A 322 0.04 21.11 15.59
N GLY A 323 -0.83 21.27 14.59
CA GLY A 323 -0.54 20.89 13.20
C GLY A 323 -1.69 20.15 12.52
N ARG A 324 -1.40 19.27 11.57
CA ARG A 324 -2.43 18.46 10.91
C ARG A 324 -2.75 17.19 11.69
N PHE A 325 -4.03 16.84 11.72
CA PHE A 325 -4.55 15.64 12.37
C PHE A 325 -4.44 14.43 11.44
N ARG A 326 -3.23 13.87 11.33
CA ARG A 326 -2.99 12.63 10.57
C ARG A 326 -3.70 11.42 11.15
N LYS A 327 -3.80 11.37 12.47
CA LYS A 327 -4.67 10.44 13.18
C LYS A 327 -5.99 11.17 13.47
N PRO A 328 -7.15 10.57 13.16
CA PRO A 328 -8.43 11.19 13.48
C PRO A 328 -8.58 11.48 14.97
N VAL A 329 -9.04 12.69 15.27
CA VAL A 329 -9.30 13.17 16.63
C VAL A 329 -10.65 12.65 17.10
N THR A 330 -10.65 12.07 18.29
CA THR A 330 -11.84 11.61 19.00
C THR A 330 -11.91 12.28 20.36
N ILE A 331 -13.05 12.86 20.74
CA ILE A 331 -13.27 13.52 22.03
C ILE A 331 -14.43 12.86 22.76
N GLY A 332 -14.27 12.71 24.09
CA GLY A 332 -15.32 12.16 24.94
C GLY A 332 -15.66 10.72 24.56
N HIS A 333 -14.65 9.93 24.18
CA HIS A 333 -14.79 8.56 23.68
C HIS A 333 -15.67 8.44 22.42
N GLY A 334 -15.78 9.52 21.62
CA GLY A 334 -16.56 9.56 20.38
C GLY A 334 -17.96 10.14 20.55
N MET A 335 -18.40 10.42 21.78
CA MET A 335 -19.74 10.99 22.02
C MET A 335 -19.84 12.48 21.68
N ILE A 336 -18.72 13.19 21.60
CA ILE A 336 -18.67 14.64 21.31
C ILE A 336 -18.12 14.88 19.92
N VAL A 337 -16.94 14.33 19.64
CA VAL A 337 -16.30 14.35 18.31
C VAL A 337 -15.81 12.95 18.03
N ASP A 338 -16.14 12.41 16.86
CA ASP A 338 -15.63 11.13 16.40
C ASP A 338 -14.98 11.29 15.03
N ASN A 339 -13.86 10.61 14.85
CA ASN A 339 -13.14 10.49 13.59
C ASN A 339 -12.88 11.85 12.86
N TYR A 340 -12.61 12.93 13.61
CA TYR A 340 -12.43 14.25 13.03
C TYR A 340 -11.00 14.45 12.48
N THR A 341 -10.87 15.02 11.29
CA THR A 341 -9.58 15.46 10.76
C THR A 341 -9.70 16.84 10.12
N ASN A 342 -8.68 17.69 10.29
CA ASN A 342 -8.58 18.97 9.61
C ASN A 342 -7.94 18.86 8.21
N MET A 343 -7.68 17.64 7.74
CA MET A 343 -6.99 17.35 6.48
C MET A 343 -7.94 17.07 5.30
N ALA A 344 -9.26 17.17 5.46
CA ALA A 344 -10.23 16.83 4.40
C ALA A 344 -10.06 17.64 3.09
N GLN A 345 -9.46 18.83 3.17
CA GLN A 345 -9.20 19.71 2.02
C GLN A 345 -7.71 19.72 1.60
N TYR A 346 -6.90 18.86 2.21
CA TYR A 346 -5.51 18.66 1.82
C TYR A 346 -5.46 17.99 0.43
N PRO A 347 -4.49 18.34 -0.46
CA PRO A 347 -3.40 19.29 -0.27
C PRO A 347 -3.75 20.77 -0.46
N ASN A 348 -4.95 21.07 -0.98
CA ASN A 348 -5.34 22.42 -1.43
C ASN A 348 -5.43 23.45 -0.29
N VAL A 349 -5.82 23.03 0.91
CA VAL A 349 -5.88 23.90 2.11
C VAL A 349 -5.11 23.23 3.24
N ARG A 350 -4.06 23.92 3.72
CA ARG A 350 -3.26 23.49 4.87
C ARG A 350 -3.76 24.18 6.13
N LYS A 351 -4.58 23.47 6.90
CA LYS A 351 -5.07 23.94 8.21
C LYS A 351 -4.07 23.57 9.31
N ILE A 352 -3.94 24.45 10.31
CA ILE A 352 -3.18 24.17 11.52
C ILE A 352 -4.19 23.97 12.64
N GLY A 353 -4.38 22.74 13.07
CA GLY A 353 -5.26 22.38 14.17
C GLY A 353 -4.53 22.45 15.50
N LEU A 354 -5.32 22.51 16.57
CA LEU A 354 -4.84 22.30 17.93
C LEU A 354 -5.75 21.27 18.59
N GLU A 355 -5.14 20.26 19.20
CA GLU A 355 -5.78 19.26 20.05
C GLU A 355 -5.07 19.27 21.40
N PHE A 356 -5.82 19.16 22.49
CA PHE A 356 -5.25 18.94 23.81
C PHE A 356 -6.13 18.01 24.65
N ASP A 357 -5.48 17.32 25.58
CA ASP A 357 -6.09 16.45 26.57
C ASP A 357 -5.30 16.58 27.89
N LEU A 358 -6.01 16.83 28.97
CA LEU A 358 -5.48 16.93 30.33
C LEU A 358 -6.25 15.95 31.22
N ASP A 359 -5.54 14.98 31.78
CA ASP A 359 -6.08 14.03 32.75
C ASP A 359 -5.39 14.21 34.10
N ARG A 360 -6.18 14.53 35.14
CA ARG A 360 -5.72 14.63 36.54
C ARG A 360 -6.31 13.54 37.44
N GLY A 361 -6.85 12.47 36.85
CA GLY A 361 -7.47 11.32 37.51
C GLY A 361 -8.86 11.59 38.10
N ARG A 362 -9.05 12.70 38.82
CA ARG A 362 -10.38 13.06 39.38
C ARG A 362 -11.22 13.92 38.44
N TRP A 363 -10.58 14.63 37.52
CA TRP A 363 -11.18 15.48 36.51
C TRP A 363 -10.20 15.62 35.35
N GLY A 364 -10.72 15.93 34.18
CA GLY A 364 -9.94 16.15 32.99
C GLY A 364 -10.61 17.12 32.03
N MET A 365 -9.91 17.48 30.97
CA MET A 365 -10.38 18.42 29.97
C MET A 365 -9.79 18.06 28.61
N GLU A 366 -10.65 17.92 27.60
CA GLU A 366 -10.28 17.65 26.21
C GLU A 366 -10.76 18.82 25.33
N GLY A 367 -10.02 19.13 24.27
CA GLY A 367 -10.42 20.14 23.32
C GLY A 367 -9.76 19.98 21.96
N VAL A 368 -10.47 20.39 20.91
CA VAL A 368 -9.96 20.41 19.53
C VAL A 368 -10.46 21.65 18.79
N THR A 369 -9.60 22.21 17.94
CA THR A 369 -9.97 23.15 16.89
C THR A 369 -9.26 22.77 15.60
N GLY A 370 -9.98 22.86 14.48
CA GLY A 370 -9.49 22.45 13.17
C GLY A 370 -8.51 23.41 12.51
N ASP A 371 -8.63 24.69 12.81
CA ASP A 371 -7.81 25.76 12.21
C ASP A 371 -7.66 26.92 13.21
N ILE A 372 -6.46 27.10 13.73
CA ILE A 372 -6.10 28.19 14.64
C ILE A 372 -5.69 29.46 13.90
N VAL A 373 -5.41 29.38 12.59
CA VAL A 373 -4.98 30.53 11.78
C VAL A 373 -6.20 31.29 11.27
N HIS A 374 -7.23 30.56 10.83
CA HIS A 374 -8.50 31.14 10.40
C HIS A 374 -9.66 30.53 11.20
N PRO A 375 -9.83 30.93 12.47
CA PRO A 375 -10.89 30.39 13.30
C PRO A 375 -12.25 30.76 12.71
N LYS A 376 -12.97 29.76 12.19
CA LYS A 376 -14.39 29.89 11.88
C LYS A 376 -15.16 29.46 13.11
N PHE A 377 -15.60 30.45 13.89
CA PHE A 377 -16.63 30.22 14.89
C PHE A 377 -17.95 30.00 14.12
N GLY A 378 -18.48 28.79 14.22
CA GLY A 378 -19.81 28.46 13.69
C GLY A 378 -20.91 29.19 14.43
#